data_AF-A0A263NLD7-F1
#
_entry.id   AF-A0A263NLD7-F1
#
_cell.length_a   1.000
_cell.length_b   1.000
_cell.length_c   1.000
_cell.angle_alpha   90.00
_cell.angle_beta   90.00
_cell.angle_gamma   90.00
#
_symmetry.space_group_name_H-M   'P 1'
#
loop_
_entity.id
_entity.type
_entity.pdbx_description
1 polymer ?
#
loop_
_entity_poly.entity_id
_entity_poly.type
_entity_poly.pdbx_seq_one_letter_code
_entity_poly.pdbx_strand_id
1 'polypeptide(L)'
;MYDPSDEGDMKTHKTIHKKLASGVQPRKVREFSKAFGWAVACNDGGLDRLKNDYTNSDPEIGKLAIAFSWWSRALDYGVPVKDFDSYMDAHLKFIDAIASKDGHEERNARLAIKKWERFAG
;
A
#
# COMPACT_ATOMS: atom_id res chain seq x y z
N MET A 1 1.60 -8.94 -18.74
CA MET A 1 2.90 -8.26 -18.66
C MET A 1 2.67 -6.89 -19.27
N TYR A 2 3.04 -5.80 -18.59
CA TYR A 2 2.81 -4.44 -19.13
C TYR A 2 3.79 -4.18 -20.26
N ASP A 3 3.30 -3.86 -21.47
CA ASP A 3 4.12 -3.42 -22.59
C ASP A 3 3.96 -1.90 -22.79
N PRO A 4 4.99 -1.08 -22.48
CA PRO A 4 4.92 0.38 -22.68
C PRO A 4 4.90 0.79 -24.15
N SER A 5 5.17 -0.12 -25.09
CA SER A 5 5.11 0.13 -26.54
C SER A 5 3.73 -0.16 -27.16
N ASP A 6 2.84 -0.84 -26.42
CA ASP A 6 1.45 -1.04 -26.82
C ASP A 6 0.54 0.08 -26.26
N GLU A 7 -0.13 0.78 -27.17
CA GLU A 7 -1.07 1.86 -26.82
C GLU A 7 -2.26 1.35 -25.98
N GLY A 8 -2.70 0.10 -26.21
CA GLY A 8 -3.77 -0.54 -25.47
C GLY A 8 -3.42 -0.77 -24.00
N ASP A 9 -2.24 -1.33 -23.76
CA ASP A 9 -1.67 -1.51 -22.44
C ASP A 9 -1.43 -0.19 -21.70
N MET A 10 -0.89 0.83 -22.39
CA MET A 10 -0.69 2.16 -21.79
C MET A 10 -2.02 2.79 -21.34
N LYS A 11 -3.07 2.68 -22.15
CA LYS A 11 -4.41 3.23 -21.81
C LYS A 11 -5.01 2.51 -20.61
N THR A 12 -4.87 1.18 -20.55
CA THR A 12 -5.33 0.37 -19.43
C THR A 12 -4.56 0.71 -18.16
N HIS A 13 -3.24 0.83 -18.24
CA HIS A 13 -2.37 1.21 -17.13
C HIS A 13 -2.76 2.58 -16.56
N LYS A 14 -2.90 3.61 -17.41
CA LYS A 14 -3.34 4.96 -16.97
C LYS A 14 -4.72 4.94 -16.30
N THR A 15 -5.64 4.12 -16.82
CA THR A 15 -6.99 3.99 -16.25
C THR A 15 -6.96 3.35 -14.87
N ILE A 16 -6.15 2.29 -14.69
CA ILE A 16 -5.96 1.64 -13.39
C ILE A 16 -5.28 2.61 -12.43
N HIS A 17 -4.20 3.26 -12.85
CA HIS A 17 -3.45 4.21 -12.04
C HIS A 17 -4.33 5.34 -11.51
N LYS A 18 -5.16 5.94 -12.37
CA LYS A 18 -6.12 6.98 -11.95
C LYS A 18 -7.07 6.50 -10.85
N LYS A 19 -7.54 5.24 -10.91
CA LYS A 19 -8.38 4.66 -9.86
C LYS A 19 -7.60 4.49 -8.55
N LEU A 20 -6.36 4.00 -8.62
CA LEU A 20 -5.51 3.84 -7.45
C LEU A 20 -5.23 5.19 -6.77
N ALA A 21 -4.87 6.19 -7.57
CA ALA A 21 -4.62 7.54 -7.11
C ALA A 21 -5.85 8.17 -6.45
N SER A 22 -7.07 7.86 -6.92
CA SER A 22 -8.30 8.32 -6.28
C SER A 22 -8.71 7.53 -5.03
N GLY A 23 -7.84 6.65 -4.50
CA GLY A 23 -8.08 5.88 -3.28
C GLY A 23 -8.68 4.50 -3.49
N VAL A 24 -8.95 4.07 -4.74
CA VAL A 24 -9.42 2.71 -4.99
C VAL A 24 -8.27 1.75 -4.75
N GLN A 25 -8.38 0.92 -3.71
CA GLN A 25 -7.35 -0.07 -3.40
C GLN A 25 -7.33 -1.20 -4.45
N PRO A 26 -6.21 -1.86 -4.72
CA PRO A 26 -6.17 -3.08 -5.54
C PRO A 26 -7.10 -4.17 -4.97
N ARG A 27 -7.70 -5.00 -5.84
CA ARG A 27 -8.58 -6.10 -5.39
C ARG A 27 -7.91 -6.98 -4.33
N LYS A 28 -6.66 -7.38 -4.58
CA LYS A 28 -5.89 -8.23 -3.66
C LYS A 28 -5.77 -7.62 -2.25
N VAL A 29 -5.55 -6.31 -2.16
CA VAL A 29 -5.45 -5.60 -0.88
C VAL A 29 -6.78 -5.65 -0.14
N ARG A 30 -7.90 -5.38 -0.83
CA ARG A 30 -9.24 -5.46 -0.23
C ARG A 30 -9.59 -6.86 0.25
N GLU A 31 -9.25 -7.89 -0.53
CA GLU A 31 -9.50 -9.28 -0.13
C GLU A 31 -8.66 -9.66 1.09
N PHE A 32 -7.38 -9.28 1.12
CA PHE A 32 -6.51 -9.47 2.28
C PHE A 32 -7.08 -8.79 3.54
N SER A 33 -7.44 -7.51 3.45
CA SER A 33 -8.02 -6.76 4.59
C SER A 33 -9.33 -7.39 5.09
N LYS A 34 -10.19 -7.88 4.19
CA LYS A 34 -11.42 -8.59 4.56
C LYS A 34 -11.13 -9.92 5.26
N ALA A 35 -10.22 -10.71 4.72
CA ALA A 35 -9.84 -11.99 5.30
C ALA A 35 -9.24 -11.81 6.71
N PHE A 36 -8.38 -10.79 6.88
CA PHE A 36 -7.85 -10.40 8.17
C PHE A 36 -8.93 -9.94 9.15
N GLY A 37 -9.83 -9.06 8.71
CA GLY A 37 -10.96 -8.60 9.53
C GLY A 37 -11.87 -9.75 9.99
N TRP A 38 -12.14 -10.72 9.10
CA TRP A 38 -12.93 -11.90 9.42
C TRP A 38 -12.24 -12.78 10.46
N ALA A 39 -10.95 -13.07 10.28
CA ALA A 39 -10.18 -13.88 11.22
C ALA A 39 -10.18 -13.28 12.64
N VAL A 40 -10.07 -11.95 12.74
CA VAL A 40 -10.17 -11.22 14.02
C VAL A 40 -11.60 -11.28 14.58
N ALA A 41 -12.62 -10.97 13.77
CA ALA A 41 -14.01 -10.91 14.21
C ALA A 41 -14.55 -12.25 14.70
N CYS A 42 -14.09 -13.36 14.13
CA CYS A 42 -14.52 -14.72 14.49
C CYS A 42 -13.59 -15.41 15.50
N ASN A 43 -12.53 -14.75 15.97
CA ASN A 43 -11.49 -15.34 16.82
C ASN A 43 -10.90 -16.64 16.22
N ASP A 44 -10.72 -16.64 14.91
CA ASP A 44 -10.48 -17.84 14.09
C ASP A 44 -9.00 -17.99 13.72
N GLY A 45 -8.11 -17.81 14.72
CA GLY A 45 -6.66 -18.02 14.55
C GLY A 45 -5.87 -16.88 13.88
N GLY A 46 -6.52 -15.77 13.52
CA GLY A 46 -5.84 -14.52 13.13
C GLY A 46 -4.83 -14.67 11.96
N LEU A 47 -3.60 -14.17 12.17
CA LEU A 47 -2.51 -14.18 11.18
C LEU A 47 -2.09 -15.59 10.76
N ASP A 48 -2.19 -16.58 11.66
CA ASP A 48 -1.66 -17.92 11.39
C ASP A 48 -2.44 -18.64 10.30
N ARG A 49 -3.74 -18.40 10.19
CA ARG A 49 -4.56 -18.90 9.07
C ARG A 49 -4.19 -18.25 7.75
N LEU A 50 -3.90 -16.95 7.75
CA LEU A 50 -3.61 -16.18 6.54
C LEU A 50 -2.21 -16.42 5.99
N LYS A 51 -1.32 -17.04 6.77
CA LYS A 51 0.07 -17.25 6.37
C LYS A 51 0.20 -18.08 5.09
N ASN A 52 -0.62 -19.12 4.98
CA ASN A 52 -0.59 -20.04 3.84
C ASN A 52 -1.20 -19.43 2.57
N ASP A 53 -2.26 -18.64 2.72
CA ASP A 53 -3.01 -18.09 1.60
C ASP A 53 -2.37 -16.82 1.01
N TYR A 54 -1.72 -16.00 1.84
CA TYR A 54 -1.26 -14.67 1.43
C TYR A 54 0.24 -14.42 1.61
N THR A 55 0.84 -14.74 2.77
CA THR A 55 2.27 -14.38 2.97
C THR A 55 3.23 -15.25 2.17
N ASN A 56 2.85 -16.49 1.84
CA ASN A 56 3.67 -17.37 1.00
C ASN A 56 3.53 -17.05 -0.50
N SER A 57 2.43 -16.41 -0.91
CA SER A 57 2.10 -16.15 -2.32
C SER A 57 2.41 -14.72 -2.75
N ASP A 58 2.35 -13.75 -1.82
CA ASP A 58 2.66 -12.34 -2.06
C ASP A 58 3.21 -11.68 -0.78
N PRO A 59 4.53 -11.64 -0.56
CA PRO A 59 5.11 -11.03 0.64
C PRO A 59 4.87 -9.50 0.73
N GLU A 60 4.47 -8.86 -0.38
CA GLU A 60 4.23 -7.41 -0.44
C GLU A 60 2.81 -7.03 -0.03
N ILE A 61 1.89 -8.00 0.10
CA ILE A 61 0.47 -7.70 0.33
C ILE A 61 0.22 -6.92 1.62
N GLY A 62 0.96 -7.22 2.68
CA GLY A 62 0.88 -6.51 3.95
C GLY A 62 1.36 -5.06 3.83
N LYS A 63 2.47 -4.83 3.12
CA LYS A 63 3.02 -3.49 2.89
C LYS A 63 2.06 -2.63 2.08
N LEU A 64 1.48 -3.21 1.03
CA LEU A 64 0.45 -2.54 0.22
C LEU A 64 -0.80 -2.22 1.05
N ALA A 65 -1.26 -3.12 1.90
CA ALA A 65 -2.41 -2.86 2.77
C ALA A 65 -2.16 -1.68 3.71
N ILE A 66 -0.96 -1.57 4.29
CA ILE A 66 -0.56 -0.42 5.13
C ILE A 66 -0.51 0.86 4.29
N ALA A 67 0.23 0.86 3.17
CA ALA A 67 0.43 2.05 2.34
C ALA A 67 -0.90 2.60 1.79
N PHE A 68 -1.78 1.73 1.29
CA PHE A 68 -3.10 2.14 0.79
C PHE A 68 -4.05 2.61 1.91
N SER A 69 -3.92 2.09 3.14
CA SER A 69 -4.68 2.60 4.29
C SER A 69 -4.23 4.01 4.66
N TRP A 70 -2.91 4.27 4.68
CA TRP A 70 -2.38 5.61 4.88
C TRP A 70 -2.75 6.57 3.76
N TRP A 71 -2.71 6.11 2.50
CA TRP A 71 -3.16 6.93 1.37
C TRP A 71 -4.63 7.33 1.48
N SER A 72 -5.50 6.38 1.84
CA SER A 72 -6.93 6.66 2.04
C SER A 72 -7.14 7.75 3.09
N ARG A 73 -6.44 7.65 4.23
CA ARG A 73 -6.44 8.70 5.25
C ARG A 73 -5.89 10.02 4.72
N ALA A 74 -4.76 10.01 4.01
CA ALA A 74 -4.16 11.24 3.51
C ALA A 74 -5.09 11.99 2.53
N LEU A 75 -5.88 11.25 1.73
CA LEU A 75 -6.94 11.82 0.89
C LEU A 75 -8.02 12.52 1.72
N ASP A 76 -8.46 11.93 2.84
CA ASP A 76 -9.42 12.55 3.75
C ASP A 76 -8.91 13.88 4.35
N TYR A 77 -7.58 14.00 4.52
CA TYR A 77 -6.91 15.22 4.99
C TYR A 77 -6.42 16.13 3.85
N GLY A 78 -6.84 15.88 2.61
CA GLY A 78 -6.64 16.81 1.49
C GLY A 78 -5.29 16.72 0.78
N VAL A 79 -4.59 15.58 0.84
CA VAL A 79 -3.42 15.38 -0.02
C VAL A 79 -3.83 15.46 -1.51
N PRO A 80 -3.06 16.16 -2.36
CA PRO A 80 -3.36 16.20 -3.78
C PRO A 80 -3.22 14.81 -4.44
N VAL A 81 -4.22 14.40 -5.24
CA VAL A 81 -4.19 13.10 -5.96
C VAL A 81 -2.96 12.94 -6.86
N LYS A 82 -2.46 14.05 -7.43
CA LYS A 82 -1.24 14.06 -8.26
C LYS A 82 0.02 13.63 -7.49
N ASP A 83 0.00 13.70 -6.15
CA ASP A 83 1.13 13.34 -5.31
C ASP A 83 1.16 11.84 -4.99
N PHE A 84 0.17 11.06 -5.47
CA PHE A 84 0.01 9.63 -5.23
C PHE A 84 1.32 8.83 -5.38
N ASP A 85 2.00 8.95 -6.51
CA ASP A 85 3.23 8.17 -6.76
C ASP A 85 4.33 8.50 -5.76
N SER A 86 4.54 9.79 -5.49
CA SER A 86 5.55 10.24 -4.53
C SER A 86 5.21 9.88 -3.08
N TYR A 87 3.91 9.83 -2.76
CA TYR A 87 3.42 9.40 -1.46
C TYR A 87 3.64 7.90 -1.28
N MET A 88 3.20 7.10 -2.25
CA MET A 88 3.32 5.63 -2.22
C MET A 88 4.77 5.19 -2.17
N ASP A 89 5.64 5.78 -3.00
CA ASP A 89 7.08 5.47 -3.01
C ASP A 89 7.73 5.73 -1.64
N ALA A 90 7.47 6.89 -1.03
CA ALA A 90 8.04 7.23 0.28
C ALA A 90 7.56 6.29 1.39
N HIS A 91 6.27 5.96 1.42
CA HIS A 91 5.70 5.10 2.46
C HIS A 91 6.07 3.62 2.29
N LEU A 92 6.16 3.12 1.05
CA LEU A 92 6.61 1.75 0.80
C LEU A 92 8.08 1.58 1.23
N LYS A 93 8.96 2.52 0.85
CA LYS A 93 10.36 2.52 1.32
C LYS A 93 10.47 2.60 2.84
N PHE A 94 9.59 3.34 3.49
CA PHE A 94 9.54 3.41 4.95
C PHE A 94 9.11 2.08 5.58
N ILE A 95 8.12 1.40 5.02
CA ILE A 95 7.70 0.07 5.48
C ILE A 95 8.84 -0.94 5.27
N ASP A 96 9.51 -0.90 4.11
CA ASP A 96 10.65 -1.76 3.81
C ASP A 96 11.79 -1.57 4.81
N ALA A 97 12.16 -0.33 5.11
CA ALA A 97 13.22 -0.02 6.07
C ALA A 97 12.89 -0.48 7.49
N ILE A 98 11.61 -0.40 7.92
CA ILE A 98 11.17 -0.98 9.19
C ILE A 98 11.27 -2.50 9.16
N ALA A 99 10.83 -3.13 8.07
CA ALA A 99 10.83 -4.59 7.93
C ALA A 99 12.25 -5.17 7.87
N SER A 100 13.20 -4.46 7.26
CA SER A 100 14.61 -4.86 7.16
C SER A 100 15.36 -4.74 8.49
N LYS A 101 14.84 -3.95 9.45
CA LYS A 101 15.50 -3.61 10.73
C LYS A 101 16.85 -2.91 10.55
N ASP A 102 17.07 -2.24 9.42
CA ASP A 102 18.24 -1.39 9.18
C ASP A 102 17.99 0.03 9.74
N GLY A 103 18.63 0.35 10.87
CA GLY A 103 18.45 1.63 11.53
C GLY A 103 19.02 2.86 10.79
N HIS A 104 19.86 2.67 9.76
CA HIS A 104 20.30 3.76 8.90
C HIS A 104 19.27 4.04 7.81
N GLU A 105 18.78 2.99 7.13
CA GLU A 105 17.71 3.12 6.13
C GLU A 105 16.42 3.67 6.75
N GLU A 106 16.07 3.19 7.96
CA GLU A 106 14.87 3.64 8.66
C GLU A 106 14.90 5.15 8.93
N ARG A 107 16.05 5.69 9.36
CA ARG A 107 16.20 7.14 9.62
C ARG A 107 16.00 7.96 8.35
N ASN A 108 16.58 7.52 7.23
CA ASN A 108 16.41 8.23 5.95
C ASN A 108 14.97 8.15 5.44
N ALA A 109 14.33 6.99 5.57
CA ALA A 109 12.94 6.81 5.18
C ALA A 109 11.97 7.60 6.05
N ARG A 110 12.23 7.74 7.37
CA ARG A 110 11.48 8.63 8.27
C ARG A 110 11.55 10.09 7.82
N LEU A 111 12.73 10.56 7.44
CA LEU A 111 12.89 11.93 6.92
C LEU A 111 12.10 12.12 5.61
N ALA A 112 12.07 11.10 4.74
CA ALA A 112 11.35 11.16 3.47
C ALA A 112 9.82 11.26 3.65
N ILE A 113 9.25 10.64 4.68
CA ILE A 113 7.81 10.71 4.95
C ILE A 113 7.38 11.96 5.73
N LYS A 114 8.34 12.70 6.32
CA LYS A 114 8.05 13.83 7.22
C LYS A 114 7.11 14.89 6.62
N LYS A 115 7.28 15.22 5.33
CA LYS A 115 6.41 16.19 4.64
C LYS A 115 4.94 15.76 4.54
N TRP A 116 4.67 14.46 4.68
CA TRP A 116 3.34 13.87 4.60
C TRP A 116 2.64 13.78 5.97
N GLU A 117 3.34 14.02 7.08
CA GLU A 117 2.79 13.96 8.44
C GLU A 117 1.60 14.92 8.65
N ARG A 118 1.57 16.03 7.91
CA ARG A 118 0.43 16.96 7.90
C ARG A 118 -0.89 16.34 7.41
N PHE A 119 -0.84 15.17 6.77
CA PHE A 119 -1.98 14.41 6.29
C PHE A 119 -2.22 13.12 7.11
N ALA A 120 -1.53 12.94 8.23
CA ALA A 120 -1.63 11.73 9.06
C ALA A 120 -2.85 11.73 10.00
N GLY A 121 -3.54 12.86 10.13
CA GLY A 121 -4.70 13.02 11.01
C GLY A 121 -4.34 13.39 12.44
#